data_AF-A0A1I7BK32-F1
#
_entry.id   AF-A0A1I7BK32-F1
#
_cell.length_a   1.000
_cell.length_b   1.000
_cell.length_c   1.000
_cell.angle_alpha   90.00
_cell.angle_beta   90.00
_cell.angle_gamma   90.00
#
_symmetry.space_group_name_H-M   'P 1'
#
loop_
_entity.id
_entity.type
_entity.pdbx_description
1 polymer ?
#
loop_
_entity_poly.entity_id
_entity_poly.type
_entity_poly.pdbx_seq_one_letter_code
_entity_poly.pdbx_strand_id
1 'polypeptide(L)' 'MQDENTNNEMYVTDLEEALKSSQGSDHAQLLGEKLEDLSAQMRRKSEEPQTEADYQRIQTVINGITAAQDVLRKFPVQS' A
#
# COMPACT_ATOMS: atom_id res chain seq x y z
N MET A 1 28.87 20.00 -27.81
CA MET A 1 27.50 20.06 -27.26
C MET A 1 26.96 18.65 -27.42
N GLN A 2 27.13 17.88 -26.34
CA GLN A 2 26.04 17.32 -25.53
C GLN A 2 25.66 15.94 -26.07
N ASP A 3 26.38 14.93 -25.58
CA ASP A 3 25.85 13.58 -25.46
C ASP A 3 24.58 13.70 -24.60
N GLU A 4 23.43 13.62 -25.25
CA GLU A 4 22.15 13.39 -24.58
C GLU A 4 22.20 11.96 -24.01
N ASN A 5 22.87 11.83 -22.86
CA ASN A 5 22.70 10.69 -22.00
C ASN A 5 21.30 10.85 -21.41
N THR A 6 20.31 10.31 -22.12
CA THR A 6 18.93 10.21 -21.70
C THR A 6 18.89 9.30 -20.47
N ASN A 7 19.26 9.86 -19.31
CA ASN A 7 18.94 9.31 -18.00
C ASN A 7 17.42 9.42 -17.87
N ASN A 8 16.76 8.47 -18.53
CA ASN A 8 15.36 8.15 -18.32
C ASN A 8 15.29 7.38 -16.99
N GLU A 9 15.76 8.02 -15.91
CA GLU A 9 15.51 7.59 -14.55
C GLU A 9 14.01 7.73 -14.35
N MET A 10 13.28 6.68 -14.71
CA MET A 10 11.89 6.48 -14.35
C MET A 10 11.84 6.76 -12.85
N TYR A 11 11.10 7.80 -12.42
CA TYR A 11 10.92 8.09 -11.01
C TYR A 11 10.17 6.90 -10.39
N VAL A 12 10.92 5.91 -9.93
CA VAL A 12 10.42 4.75 -9.20
C VAL A 12 10.54 5.11 -7.73
N THR A 13 9.45 4.96 -6.99
CA THR A 13 9.48 5.15 -5.53
C THR A 13 10.26 4.00 -4.88
N ASP A 14 10.84 4.22 -3.70
CA ASP A 14 11.51 3.16 -2.92
C ASP A 14 10.63 1.91 -2.73
N LEU A 15 9.31 2.11 -2.61
CA LEU A 15 8.34 1.03 -2.54
C LEU A 15 8.30 0.21 -3.84
N GLU A 16 8.20 0.89 -4.98
CA GLU A 16 8.18 0.23 -6.28
C GLU A 16 9.50 -0.46 -6.61
N GLU A 17 10.64 0.10 -6.18
CA GLU A 17 11.95 -0.55 -6.29
C GLU A 17 12.01 -1.82 -5.43
N ALA A 18 11.56 -1.75 -4.19
CA ALA A 18 11.52 -2.90 -3.29
C ALA A 18 10.63 -4.03 -3.84
N LEU A 19 9.46 -3.68 -4.39
CA LEU A 19 8.52 -4.64 -4.99
C LEU A 19 9.02 -5.25 -6.31
N LYS A 20 9.89 -4.55 -7.04
CA LYS A 20 10.55 -5.06 -8.26
C LYS A 20 11.82 -5.84 -7.98
N SER A 21 12.27 -5.93 -6.74
CA SER A 21 13.47 -6.70 -6.36
C SER A 21 13.21 -8.21 -6.35
N SER A 22 14.28 -9.00 -6.27
CA SER A 22 14.19 -10.47 -6.07
C SER A 22 13.42 -10.90 -4.80
N GLN A 23 13.23 -9.99 -3.84
CA GLN A 23 12.45 -10.21 -2.62
C GLN A 23 11.06 -9.55 -2.69
N GLY A 24 10.67 -9.03 -3.85
CA GLY A 24 9.45 -8.26 -4.05
C GLY A 24 8.18 -9.03 -3.69
N SER A 25 8.15 -10.34 -3.96
CA SER A 25 7.03 -11.22 -3.57
C SER A 25 6.88 -11.31 -2.04
N ASP A 26 7.98 -11.54 -1.31
CA ASP A 26 7.99 -11.61 0.15
C ASP A 26 7.58 -10.27 0.77
N HIS A 27 8.07 -9.15 0.22
CA HIS A 27 7.68 -7.81 0.64
C HIS A 27 6.20 -7.53 0.39
N ALA A 28 5.68 -7.90 -0.77
CA ALA A 28 4.27 -7.74 -1.10
C ALA A 28 3.38 -8.58 -0.17
N GLN A 29 3.77 -9.83 0.11
CA GLN A 29 3.05 -10.68 1.05
C GLN A 29 3.03 -10.07 2.45
N LEU A 30 4.20 -9.72 3.00
CA LEU A 30 4.31 -9.15 4.34
C LEU A 30 3.52 -7.83 4.47
N LEU A 31 3.57 -6.98 3.45
CA LEU A 31 2.80 -5.74 3.42
C LEU A 31 1.30 -6.02 3.33
N GLY A 32 0.89 -7.01 2.53
CA GLY A 32 -0.49 -7.47 2.42
C GLY A 32 -1.06 -7.94 3.76
N GLU A 33 -0.32 -8.80 4.47
CA GLU A 33 -0.69 -9.31 5.80
C GLU A 33 -0.85 -8.17 6.82
N LYS A 34 0.06 -7.19 6.82
CA LYS A 34 -0.04 -6.01 7.70
C LYS A 34 -1.27 -5.15 7.39
N LEU A 35 -1.56 -4.92 6.11
CA LEU A 35 -2.74 -4.16 5.69
C LEU A 35 -4.03 -4.90 6.07
N GLU A 36 -4.05 -6.23 5.96
CA GLU A 36 -5.19 -7.05 6.37
C GLU A 36 -5.43 -6.99 7.89
N ASP A 37 -4.38 -7.15 8.70
CA ASP A 37 -4.50 -7.04 10.15
C ASP A 37 -4.99 -5.64 10.58
N LEU A 38 -4.44 -4.57 9.99
CA LEU A 38 -4.91 -3.20 10.23
C LEU A 38 -6.38 -3.03 9.83
N SER A 39 -6.80 -3.57 8.69
CA SER A 39 -8.22 -3.54 8.26
C SER A 39 -9.12 -4.23 9.27
N ALA A 40 -8.72 -5.41 9.76
CA ALA A 40 -9.46 -6.16 10.77
C ALA A 40 -9.53 -5.43 12.13
N GLN A 41 -8.45 -4.76 12.54
CA GLN A 41 -8.46 -3.91 13.74
C GLN A 41 -9.42 -2.73 13.59
N MET A 42 -9.39 -2.03 12.45
CA MET A 42 -10.25 -0.88 12.22
C MET A 42 -11.73 -1.26 12.09
N ARG A 43 -12.05 -2.42 11.50
CA ARG A 43 -13.40 -2.97 11.46
C ARG A 43 -13.94 -3.28 12.85
N ARG A 44 -13.15 -3.96 13.69
CA ARG A 44 -13.53 -4.20 15.11
C ARG A 44 -13.79 -2.89 15.85
N LYS A 45 -12.93 -1.88 15.66
CA LYS A 45 -13.14 -0.55 16.23
C LYS A 45 -14.38 0.16 15.69
N SER A 46 -14.77 -0.10 14.45
CA SER A 46 -15.99 0.46 13.85
C SER A 46 -17.27 -0.08 14.49
N GLU A 47 -17.21 -1.26 15.11
CA GLU A 47 -18.34 -1.93 15.78
C GLU A 47 -18.52 -1.47 17.24
N GLU A 48 -17.54 -0.74 17.80
CA GLU A 48 -17.62 -0.18 19.15
C GLU A 48 -18.51 1.07 19.21
N PRO A 49 -19.17 1.35 20.35
CA PRO A 49 -19.91 2.59 20.54
C PRO A 49 -19.01 3.82 20.37
N GLN A 50 -19.39 4.71 19.46
CA GLN A 50 -18.59 5.88 19.11
C GLN A 50 -19.45 7.02 18.57
N THR A 51 -18.84 8.20 18.47
CA THR A 51 -19.48 9.34 17.83
C THR A 51 -19.55 9.16 16.32
N GLU A 52 -20.48 9.85 15.67
CA GLU A 52 -20.57 9.85 14.20
C GLU A 52 -19.26 10.33 13.55
N ALA A 53 -18.63 11.36 14.13
CA ALA A 53 -17.37 11.90 13.64
C ALA A 53 -16.24 10.85 13.69
N ASP A 54 -16.17 10.06 14.77
CA ASP A 54 -15.18 9.00 14.90
C ASP A 54 -15.46 7.84 13.96
N TYR A 55 -16.73 7.46 13.79
CA TYR A 55 -17.11 6.46 12.80
C TYR A 55 -16.69 6.86 11.39
N GLN A 56 -16.93 8.11 10.98
CA GLN A 56 -16.52 8.62 9.67
C GLN A 56 -15.00 8.58 9.50
N ARG A 57 -14.23 8.94 10.53
CA ARG A 57 -12.75 8.84 10.52
C ARG A 57 -12.30 7.39 10.34
N ILE A 58 -12.91 6.45 11.07
CA ILE A 58 -12.61 5.03 10.93
C ILE A 58 -12.91 4.56 9.51
N GLN A 59 -14.04 4.97 8.94
CA GLN A 59 -14.40 4.60 7.57
C GLN A 59 -13.40 5.16 6.55
N THR A 60 -12.91 6.39 6.73
CA THR A 60 -11.85 6.97 5.89
C THR A 60 -10.58 6.11 5.95
N VAL A 61 -10.18 5.68 7.14
CA VAL A 61 -9.00 4.81 7.31
C VAL A 61 -9.20 3.45 6.63
N ILE A 62 -10.36 2.81 6.82
CA ILE A 62 -10.69 1.52 6.17
C ILE A 62 -10.63 1.65 4.64
N ASN A 63 -11.19 2.72 4.09
CA ASN A 63 -11.15 2.98 2.65
C ASN A 63 -9.72 3.20 2.16
N GLY A 64 -8.88 3.92 2.91
CA GLY A 64 -7.46 4.12 2.59
C GLY A 64 -6.67 2.81 2.58
N ILE A 65 -6.88 1.95 3.58
CA ILE A 65 -6.25 0.61 3.64
C ILE A 65 -6.70 -0.24 2.43
N THR A 66 -7.98 -0.20 2.09
CA THR A 66 -8.54 -0.94 0.94
C THR A 66 -7.89 -0.48 -0.37
N ALA A 67 -7.75 0.83 -0.56
CA ALA A 67 -7.07 1.39 -1.73
C ALA A 67 -5.58 0.97 -1.78
N ALA A 68 -4.88 0.96 -0.65
CA ALA A 68 -3.50 0.48 -0.59
C ALA A 68 -3.36 -1.00 -0.96
N GLN A 69 -4.27 -1.85 -0.51
CA GLN A 69 -4.31 -3.27 -0.90
C GLN A 69 -4.57 -3.44 -2.41
N ASP A 70 -5.49 -2.66 -2.97
CA ASP A 70 -5.78 -2.69 -4.41
C ASP A 70 -4.59 -2.24 -5.25
N VAL A 71 -3.86 -1.22 -4.78
CA VAL A 71 -2.63 -0.75 -5.42
C VAL A 71 -1.56 -1.84 -5.36
N LEU A 72 -1.35 -2.46 -4.19
CA LEU A 72 -0.36 -3.54 -4.03
C LEU A 72 -0.63 -4.73 -4.94
N ARG A 73 -1.89 -5.13 -5.12
CA ARG A 73 -2.28 -6.24 -6.04
C ARG A 73 -2.03 -5.93 -7.51
N LYS A 74 -1.97 -4.65 -7.89
CA LYS A 74 -1.73 -4.21 -9.27
C LYS A 74 -0.25 -4.03 -9.57
N PHE A 75 0.60 -3.98 -8.56
CA PHE A 75 2.04 -3.79 -8.75
C PHE A 75 2.69 -5.07 -9.28
N PRO A 76 3.46 -5.00 -10.38
CA PRO A 76 4.25 -6.12 -10.84
C PRO A 76 5.35 -6.43 -9.82
N VAL A 77 5.30 -7.64 -9.26
CA VAL A 77 6.37 -8.19 -8.42
C VAL A 77 7.29 -9.05 -9.27
N GLN A 78 8.60 -9.00 -9.02
CA GLN A 78 9.54 -9.90 -9.66
C GLN A 78 9.36 -11.31 -9.06
N SER A 79 9.10 -12.30 -9.92
CA SER A 79 8.89 -13.72 -9.57
C SER A 79 10.17 -14.54 -9.65
#